data_AF-A0A524NWA2-F1
#
_entry.id   AF-A0A524NWA2-F1
#
_cell.length_a   1.000
_cell.length_b   1.000
_cell.length_c   1.000
_cell.angle_alpha   90.00
_cell.angle_beta   90.00
_cell.angle_gamma   90.00
#
_symmetry.space_group_name_H-M   'P 1'
#
loop_
_entity.id
_entity.type
_entity.pdbx_description
1 polymer ?
#
loop_
_entity_poly.entity_id
_entity_poly.type
_entity_poly.pdbx_seq_one_letter_code
_entity_poly.pdbx_strand_id
1 'polypeptide(L)'
;MVQPGWPAAPARPRDSAAASGLLCLLAARRCPMKPIETKSLVLLQHHLKLLRLPTIHDECERLAVRCAQENVDHLAFLLQLCELELLDREKRSTQRRLRFARFPNHKTLDDFKFESQPSLNRLLVAELMRCQYLEQRESVILIGNPGTGKTHVAIAKAVATWVLP
;
A
#
# COMPACT_ATOMS: atom_id res chain seq x y z
N MET A 1 -25.44 -19.28 34.62
CA MET A 1 -25.36 -17.99 33.90
C MET A 1 -24.30 -18.13 32.82
N VAL A 2 -24.75 -18.31 31.58
CA VAL A 2 -23.92 -18.55 30.40
C VAL A 2 -23.66 -17.21 29.72
N GLN A 3 -22.40 -16.93 29.38
CA GLN A 3 -22.05 -16.22 28.14
C GLN A 3 -20.99 -17.05 27.41
N PRO A 4 -21.17 -17.34 26.11
CA PRO A 4 -20.24 -18.15 25.33
C PRO A 4 -19.06 -17.32 24.81
N GLY A 5 -17.87 -17.92 24.87
CA GLY A 5 -16.65 -17.38 24.29
C GLY A 5 -16.76 -17.21 22.77
N TRP A 6 -16.25 -16.09 22.28
CA TRP A 6 -16.06 -15.85 20.86
C TRP A 6 -15.09 -16.92 20.29
N PRO A 7 -15.43 -17.64 19.21
CA PRO A 7 -14.49 -18.57 18.60
C PRO A 7 -13.32 -17.79 17.98
N ALA A 8 -12.11 -18.27 18.23
CA ALA A 8 -10.89 -17.76 17.62
C ALA A 8 -11.00 -17.77 16.08
N ALA A 9 -10.63 -16.65 15.46
CA ALA A 9 -10.56 -16.55 14.01
C ALA A 9 -9.54 -17.58 13.47
N PRO A 10 -9.86 -18.33 12.39
CA PRO A 10 -8.89 -19.24 11.80
C PRO A 10 -7.70 -18.46 11.26
N ALA A 11 -6.50 -18.97 11.57
CA ALA A 11 -5.24 -18.48 11.00
C ALA A 11 -5.33 -18.52 9.47
N ARG A 12 -5.06 -17.38 8.82
CA ARG A 12 -4.91 -17.36 7.36
C ARG A 12 -3.66 -18.17 6.99
N PRO A 13 -3.73 -19.08 6.02
CA PRO A 13 -2.54 -19.76 5.54
C PRO A 13 -1.56 -18.72 4.98
N ARG A 14 -0.31 -18.83 5.42
CA ARG A 14 0.85 -18.15 4.83
C ARG A 14 1.16 -18.86 3.53
N ASP A 15 0.54 -18.43 2.43
CA ASP A 15 0.96 -18.88 1.10
C ASP A 15 2.19 -18.08 0.69
N SER A 16 3.36 -18.63 1.03
CA SER A 16 4.63 -18.28 0.43
C SER A 16 4.64 -18.77 -1.02
N ALA A 17 4.28 -17.90 -1.96
CA ALA A 17 4.47 -18.16 -3.39
C ALA A 17 5.58 -17.25 -3.93
N ALA A 18 6.80 -17.53 -3.48
CA ALA A 18 7.99 -17.26 -4.27
C ALA A 18 8.14 -18.39 -5.29
N ALA A 19 7.69 -18.14 -6.52
CA ALA A 19 8.06 -18.87 -7.74
C ALA A 19 7.61 -17.97 -8.90
N SER A 20 8.43 -17.07 -9.44
CA SER A 20 9.66 -17.34 -10.19
C SER A 20 9.55 -18.59 -11.06
N GLY A 21 9.22 -18.37 -12.34
CA GLY A 21 9.65 -19.25 -13.42
C GLY A 21 8.65 -20.31 -13.86
N LEU A 22 8.38 -20.29 -15.18
CA LEU A 22 7.89 -21.39 -16.02
C LEU A 22 6.44 -21.85 -15.84
N LEU A 23 5.53 -21.15 -16.53
CA LEU A 23 4.53 -21.68 -17.48
C LEU A 23 3.65 -20.48 -17.87
N CYS A 24 3.54 -20.06 -19.13
CA CYS A 24 2.87 -20.87 -20.14
C CYS A 24 3.23 -20.33 -21.53
N LEU A 25 4.12 -21.03 -22.21
CA LEU A 25 4.51 -20.80 -23.60
C LEU A 25 3.47 -21.47 -24.53
N LEU A 26 2.20 -21.10 -24.39
CA LEU A 26 1.13 -21.60 -25.26
C LEU A 26 0.61 -20.49 -26.15
N ALA A 27 1.12 -20.52 -27.37
CA ALA A 27 0.49 -20.05 -28.60
C ALA A 27 -0.35 -18.77 -28.46
N ALA A 28 0.35 -17.63 -28.49
CA ALA A 28 -0.25 -16.33 -28.76
C ALA A 28 -0.94 -16.35 -30.13
N ARG A 29 -2.22 -16.76 -30.13
CA ARG A 29 -3.14 -16.37 -31.19
C ARG A 29 -3.16 -14.85 -31.15
N ARG A 30 -2.76 -14.20 -32.24
CA ARG A 30 -3.08 -12.79 -32.48
C ARG A 30 -4.58 -12.65 -32.25
N CYS A 31 -4.99 -12.08 -31.12
CA CYS A 31 -6.35 -11.60 -30.94
C CYS A 31 -6.39 -10.23 -31.64
N PRO A 32 -7.05 -10.10 -32.80
CA PRO A 32 -7.32 -8.79 -33.35
C PRO A 32 -8.30 -8.10 -32.40
N MET A 33 -7.79 -7.22 -31.53
CA MET A 33 -8.63 -6.28 -30.80
C MET A 33 -9.37 -5.44 -31.85
N LYS A 34 -10.67 -5.71 -32.03
CA LYS A 34 -11.53 -4.87 -32.86
C LYS A 34 -11.49 -3.44 -32.29
N PRO A 35 -11.49 -2.39 -33.12
CA PRO A 35 -11.61 -1.02 -32.64
C PRO A 35 -12.84 -0.94 -31.76
N ILE A 36 -12.66 -0.52 -30.51
CA ILE A 36 -13.74 -0.46 -29.53
C ILE A 36 -14.79 0.50 -30.11
N GLU A 37 -15.97 -0.04 -30.46
CA GLU A 37 -17.09 0.78 -30.91
C GLU A 37 -17.36 1.87 -29.87
N THR A 38 -17.43 3.12 -30.30
CA THR A 38 -17.47 4.31 -29.45
C THR A 38 -18.55 4.26 -28.36
N LYS A 39 -19.64 3.50 -28.59
CA LYS A 39 -20.72 3.29 -27.61
C LYS A 39 -20.30 2.41 -26.43
N SER A 40 -19.54 1.35 -26.70
CA SER A 40 -19.07 0.38 -25.70
C SER A 40 -18.14 1.05 -24.69
N LEU A 41 -17.28 1.93 -25.18
CA LEU A 41 -16.33 2.70 -24.37
C LEU A 41 -17.04 3.70 -23.45
N VAL A 42 -18.03 4.42 -23.98
CA VAL A 42 -18.81 5.39 -23.20
C VAL A 42 -19.58 4.70 -22.07
N LEU A 43 -20.19 3.53 -22.35
CA LEU A 43 -20.88 2.73 -21.33
C LEU A 43 -19.89 2.21 -20.27
N LEU A 44 -18.73 1.72 -20.69
CA LEU A 44 -17.67 1.26 -19.80
C LEU A 44 -17.24 2.39 -18.84
N GLN A 45 -16.93 3.58 -19.36
CA GLN A 45 -16.55 4.74 -18.54
C GLN A 45 -17.64 5.11 -17.53
N HIS A 46 -18.91 5.08 -17.95
CA HIS A 46 -20.03 5.33 -17.06
C HIS A 46 -20.12 4.30 -15.92
N HIS A 47 -20.03 2.99 -16.24
CA HIS A 47 -20.04 1.93 -15.22
C HIS A 47 -18.85 2.03 -14.27
N LEU A 48 -17.65 2.36 -14.77
CA LEU A 48 -16.45 2.55 -13.94
C LEU A 48 -16.58 3.73 -12.97
N LYS A 49 -17.26 4.82 -13.39
CA LYS A 49 -17.60 5.93 -12.49
C LYS A 49 -18.54 5.49 -11.38
N LEU A 50 -19.59 4.73 -11.70
CA LEU A 50 -20.54 4.22 -10.70
C LEU A 50 -19.88 3.26 -9.69
N LEU A 51 -18.97 2.42 -10.17
CA LEU A 51 -18.19 1.48 -9.34
C LEU A 51 -17.07 2.14 -8.53
N ARG A 52 -16.83 3.46 -8.71
CA ARG A 52 -15.76 4.23 -8.05
C ARG A 52 -14.37 3.63 -8.31
N LEU A 53 -14.08 3.33 -9.57
CA LEU A 53 -12.78 2.81 -10.04
C LEU A 53 -12.05 3.88 -10.89
N PRO A 54 -11.55 4.97 -10.28
CA PRO A 54 -10.99 6.10 -11.02
C PRO A 54 -9.70 5.77 -11.76
N THR A 55 -8.84 4.90 -11.23
CA THR A 55 -7.55 4.57 -11.86
C THR A 55 -7.79 3.70 -13.09
N ILE A 56 -8.70 2.74 -12.99
CA ILE A 56 -9.14 1.94 -14.16
C ILE A 56 -9.77 2.85 -15.20
N HIS A 57 -10.64 3.78 -14.80
CA HIS A 57 -11.25 4.73 -15.73
C HIS A 57 -10.21 5.52 -16.54
N ASP A 58 -9.15 6.00 -15.89
CA ASP A 58 -8.14 6.85 -16.53
C ASP A 58 -7.08 6.04 -17.29
N GLU A 59 -6.76 4.83 -16.85
CA GLU A 59 -5.66 4.02 -17.43
C GLU A 59 -6.10 2.89 -18.36
N CYS A 60 -7.40 2.54 -18.41
CA CYS A 60 -7.91 1.42 -19.21
C CYS A 60 -7.51 1.48 -20.68
N GLU A 61 -7.68 2.63 -21.34
CA GLU A 61 -7.34 2.78 -22.76
C GLU A 61 -5.83 2.64 -23.00
N ARG A 62 -5.03 3.28 -22.13
CA ARG A 62 -3.57 3.24 -22.22
C ARG A 62 -3.03 1.82 -22.08
N LEU A 63 -3.52 1.08 -21.09
CA LEU A 63 -3.13 -0.32 -20.88
C LEU A 63 -3.65 -1.24 -21.97
N ALA A 64 -4.85 -1.00 -22.51
CA ALA A 64 -5.40 -1.81 -23.59
C ALA A 64 -4.52 -1.70 -24.85
N VAL A 65 -4.06 -0.49 -25.20
CA VAL A 65 -3.14 -0.28 -26.33
C VAL A 65 -1.80 -0.98 -26.09
N ARG A 66 -1.25 -0.86 -24.88
CA ARG A 66 0.01 -1.51 -24.51
C ARG A 66 -0.08 -3.03 -24.56
N CYS A 67 -1.10 -3.62 -23.93
CA CYS A 67 -1.30 -5.06 -23.91
C CYS A 67 -1.58 -5.62 -25.32
N ALA A 68 -2.23 -4.84 -26.20
CA ALA A 68 -2.41 -5.21 -27.60
C ALA A 68 -1.08 -5.26 -28.38
N GLN A 69 -0.13 -4.37 -28.07
CA GLN A 69 1.22 -4.39 -28.66
C GLN A 69 2.05 -5.56 -28.12
N GLU A 70 1.97 -5.82 -26.82
CA GLU A 70 2.74 -6.85 -26.12
C GLU A 70 2.12 -8.27 -26.24
N ASN A 71 0.98 -8.42 -26.92
CA ASN A 71 0.18 -9.67 -27.03
C ASN A 71 -0.08 -10.32 -25.65
N VAL A 72 -0.42 -9.50 -24.67
CA VAL A 72 -0.76 -9.95 -23.31
C VAL A 72 -2.17 -10.55 -23.31
N ASP A 73 -2.36 -11.64 -22.57
CA ASP A 73 -3.66 -12.29 -22.43
C ASP A 73 -4.71 -11.36 -21.80
N HIS A 74 -5.98 -11.56 -22.13
CA HIS A 74 -7.08 -10.72 -21.66
C HIS A 74 -7.21 -10.74 -20.12
N LEU A 75 -6.98 -11.91 -19.51
CA LEU A 75 -6.98 -12.05 -18.05
C LEU A 75 -5.79 -11.34 -17.41
N ALA A 76 -4.62 -11.39 -18.04
CA ALA A 76 -3.44 -10.68 -17.58
C ALA A 76 -3.59 -9.15 -17.68
N PHE A 77 -4.26 -8.64 -18.73
CA PHE A 77 -4.66 -7.24 -18.83
C PHE A 77 -5.58 -6.82 -17.67
N LEU A 78 -6.61 -7.62 -17.37
CA LEU A 78 -7.54 -7.32 -16.27
C LEU A 78 -6.83 -7.34 -14.92
N LEU A 79 -5.91 -8.29 -14.71
CA LEU A 79 -5.10 -8.37 -13.50
C LEU A 79 -4.26 -7.09 -13.31
N GLN A 80 -3.52 -6.67 -14.33
CA GLN A 80 -2.68 -5.46 -14.27
C GLN A 80 -3.51 -4.21 -13.96
N LEU A 81 -4.71 -4.09 -14.55
CA LEU A 81 -5.63 -2.99 -14.24
C LEU A 81 -6.07 -2.98 -12.77
N CYS A 82 -6.43 -4.15 -12.24
CA CYS A 82 -6.83 -4.30 -10.84
C CYS A 82 -5.67 -4.00 -9.88
N GLU A 83 -4.45 -4.46 -10.20
CA GLU A 83 -3.25 -4.18 -9.42
C GLU A 83 -2.96 -2.68 -9.35
N LEU A 84 -3.04 -1.98 -10.49
CA LEU A 84 -2.85 -0.54 -10.52
C LEU A 84 -3.88 0.21 -9.69
N GLU A 85 -5.16 -0.17 -9.77
CA GLU A 85 -6.21 0.43 -8.93
C GLU A 85 -5.97 0.18 -7.43
N LEU A 86 -5.51 -1.02 -7.05
CA LEU A 86 -5.18 -1.33 -5.66
C LEU A 86 -4.03 -0.47 -5.15
N LEU A 87 -2.93 -0.40 -5.90
CA LEU A 87 -1.75 0.42 -5.56
C LEU A 87 -2.12 1.89 -5.40
N ASP A 88 -2.92 2.43 -6.31
CA ASP A 88 -3.34 3.83 -6.26
C ASP A 88 -4.29 4.11 -5.09
N ARG A 89 -5.17 3.16 -4.76
CA ARG A 89 -6.02 3.25 -3.56
C ARG A 89 -5.20 3.26 -2.28
N GLU A 90 -4.23 2.37 -2.15
CA GLU A 90 -3.33 2.33 -1.00
C GLU A 90 -2.54 3.64 -0.87
N LYS A 91 -1.96 4.12 -1.98
CA LYS A 91 -1.25 5.40 -2.04
C LYS A 91 -2.12 6.57 -1.61
N ARG A 92 -3.34 6.70 -2.15
CA ARG A 92 -4.29 7.77 -1.78
C ARG A 92 -4.72 7.65 -0.31
N SER A 93 -4.93 6.43 0.18
CA SER A 93 -5.28 6.16 1.58
C SER A 93 -4.16 6.61 2.53
N THR A 94 -2.92 6.25 2.23
CA THR A 94 -1.73 6.69 2.97
C THR A 94 -1.55 8.20 2.93
N GLN A 95 -1.63 8.82 1.74
CA GLN A 95 -1.52 10.28 1.61
C GLN A 95 -2.62 11.01 2.40
N ARG A 96 -3.85 10.49 2.37
CA ARG A 96 -4.97 11.04 3.12
C ARG A 96 -4.69 11.00 4.63
N ARG A 97 -4.24 9.85 5.16
CA ARG A 97 -3.87 9.70 6.57
C ARG A 97 -2.73 10.65 6.97
N LEU A 98 -1.70 10.77 6.13
CA LEU A 98 -0.59 11.68 6.37
C LEU A 98 -1.05 13.15 6.42
N ARG A 99 -1.96 13.56 5.52
CA ARG A 99 -2.57 14.91 5.54
C ARG A 99 -3.42 15.13 6.79
N PHE A 100 -4.19 14.13 7.22
CA PHE A 100 -4.99 14.22 8.45
C PHE A 100 -4.15 14.34 9.72
N ALA A 101 -2.95 13.74 9.73
CA ALA A 101 -2.05 13.81 10.88
C ALA A 101 -1.46 15.21 11.12
N ARG A 102 -1.54 16.13 10.15
CA ARG A 102 -1.15 17.56 10.26
C ARG A 102 0.21 17.77 10.94
N PHE A 103 1.20 16.97 10.57
CA PHE A 103 2.54 17.12 11.12
C PHE A 103 3.12 18.49 10.74
N PRO A 104 3.71 19.25 11.69
CA PRO A 104 4.27 20.57 11.42
C PRO A 104 5.51 20.51 10.52
N ASN A 105 6.21 19.37 10.45
CA ASN A 105 7.30 19.11 9.52
C ASN A 105 7.36 17.61 9.21
N HIS A 106 7.64 17.25 7.96
CA HIS A 106 7.98 15.86 7.59
C HIS A 106 9.42 15.62 8.03
N LYS A 107 9.60 14.82 9.08
CA LYS A 107 10.93 14.48 9.58
C LYS A 107 11.08 12.97 9.57
N THR A 108 12.14 12.48 8.93
CA THR A 108 12.48 11.06 8.98
C THR A 108 13.43 10.80 10.15
N LEU A 109 13.66 9.53 10.46
CA LEU A 109 14.64 9.16 11.49
C LEU A 109 16.07 9.53 11.04
N ASP A 110 16.33 9.53 9.73
CA ASP A 110 17.64 9.86 9.14
C ASP A 110 18.02 11.33 9.36
N ASP A 111 17.03 12.22 9.41
CA ASP A 111 17.23 13.64 9.75
C ASP A 111 17.59 13.85 11.22
N PHE A 112 17.47 12.82 12.06
CA PHE A 112 17.73 12.92 13.50
C PHE A 112 19.23 12.77 13.81
N LYS A 113 19.85 13.88 14.23
CA LYS A 113 21.25 13.88 14.67
C LYS A 113 21.39 13.31 16.08
N PHE A 114 21.59 12.00 16.18
CA PHE A 114 21.86 11.30 17.45
C PHE A 114 23.13 11.80 18.17
N GLU A 115 24.07 12.44 17.47
CA GLU A 115 25.25 13.06 18.07
C GLU A 115 24.90 14.24 18.98
N SER A 116 23.82 14.97 18.67
CA SER A 116 23.36 16.11 19.47
C SER A 116 22.66 15.70 20.78
N GLN A 117 22.31 14.41 20.92
CA GLN A 117 21.71 13.87 22.13
C GLN A 117 22.26 12.46 22.45
N PRO A 118 23.44 12.36 23.07
CA PRO A 118 24.07 11.07 23.39
C PRO A 118 23.31 10.28 24.47
N SER A 119 22.41 10.92 25.23
CA SER A 119 21.60 10.23 26.24
C SER A 119 20.48 9.38 25.63
N LEU A 120 20.23 9.46 24.32
CA LEU A 120 19.18 8.71 23.64
C LEU A 120 19.71 7.34 23.21
N ASN A 121 19.13 6.26 23.75
CA ASN A 121 19.51 4.91 23.36
C ASN A 121 19.06 4.60 21.92
N ARG A 122 20.02 4.51 21.00
CA ARG A 122 19.77 4.21 19.58
C ARG A 122 19.10 2.85 19.37
N LEU A 123 19.41 1.85 20.21
CA LEU A 123 18.83 0.51 20.11
C LEU A 123 17.33 0.55 20.41
N LEU A 124 16.95 1.25 21.48
CA LEU A 124 15.54 1.43 21.86
C LEU A 124 14.76 2.16 20.76
N VAL A 125 15.35 3.19 20.15
CA VAL A 125 14.71 3.92 19.05
C VAL A 125 14.54 3.02 17.83
N ALA A 126 15.55 2.22 17.47
CA ALA A 126 15.43 1.25 16.38
C ALA A 126 14.35 0.20 16.65
N GLU A 127 14.24 -0.28 17.89
CA GLU A 127 13.18 -1.20 18.32
C GLU A 127 11.79 -0.57 18.24
N LEU A 128 11.66 0.68 18.70
CA LEU A 128 10.45 1.47 18.52
C LEU A 128 10.10 1.61 17.04
N MET A 129 11.07 1.78 16.15
CA MET A 129 10.80 1.85 14.70
C MET A 129 10.29 0.53 14.11
N ARG A 130 10.56 -0.62 14.73
CA ARG A 130 10.08 -1.95 14.28
C ARG A 130 8.62 -2.26 14.58
N CYS A 131 7.89 -1.42 15.33
CA CYS A 131 6.47 -1.62 15.65
C CYS A 131 6.15 -2.88 16.50
N GLN A 132 7.10 -3.61 17.08
CA GLN A 132 6.81 -4.85 17.81
C GLN A 132 5.84 -4.66 18.98
N TYR A 133 5.86 -3.48 19.61
CA TYR A 133 4.91 -3.10 20.67
C TYR A 133 3.45 -3.08 20.20
N LEU A 134 3.16 -2.91 18.90
CA LEU A 134 1.77 -3.00 18.37
C LEU A 134 1.26 -4.43 18.44
N GLU A 135 2.10 -5.41 18.09
CA GLU A 135 1.73 -6.84 18.14
C GLU A 135 1.50 -7.30 19.58
N GLN A 136 2.34 -6.81 20.49
CA GLN A 136 2.27 -7.11 21.92
C GLN A 136 1.22 -6.27 22.67
N ARG A 137 0.57 -5.31 21.99
CA ARG A 137 -0.40 -4.36 22.55
C ARG A 137 0.15 -3.51 23.71
N GLU A 138 1.43 -3.18 23.63
CA GLU A 138 2.13 -2.35 24.61
C GLU A 138 2.05 -0.86 24.27
N SER A 139 1.91 -0.02 25.29
CA SER A 139 1.89 1.43 25.13
C SER A 139 3.29 2.01 25.26
N VAL A 140 3.72 2.81 24.27
CA VAL A 140 5.00 3.52 24.30
C VAL A 140 4.81 4.93 24.86
N ILE A 141 5.60 5.31 25.86
CA ILE A 141 5.62 6.65 26.45
C ILE A 141 7.02 7.26 26.31
N LEU A 142 7.09 8.46 25.71
CA LEU A 142 8.34 9.20 25.50
C LEU A 142 8.48 10.28 26.57
N ILE A 143 9.40 10.08 27.54
CA ILE A 143 9.61 11.00 28.68
C ILE A 143 10.99 11.65 28.60
N GLY A 144 11.09 12.92 29.02
CA GLY A 144 12.36 13.59 29.34
C GLY A 144 12.28 15.10 29.13
N ASN A 145 13.44 15.77 29.24
CA ASN A 145 13.53 17.24 29.12
C ASN A 145 13.01 17.77 27.76
N PRO A 146 12.52 19.02 27.71
CA PRO A 146 12.16 19.65 26.44
C PRO A 146 13.39 19.77 25.52
N GLY A 147 13.18 19.73 24.20
CA GLY A 147 14.26 19.86 23.21
C GLY A 147 15.03 18.59 22.87
N THR A 148 14.78 17.46 23.53
CA THR A 148 15.55 16.21 23.29
C THR A 148 15.06 15.36 22.10
N GLY A 149 14.27 15.93 21.19
CA GLY A 149 13.84 15.22 19.97
C GLY A 149 12.65 14.25 20.09
N LYS A 150 11.94 14.20 21.23
CA LYS A 150 10.77 13.30 21.42
C LYS A 150 9.71 13.45 20.32
N THR A 151 9.35 14.70 19.99
CA THR A 151 8.40 15.00 18.92
C THR A 151 8.94 14.58 17.54
N HIS A 152 10.25 14.69 17.31
CA HIS A 152 10.87 14.24 16.06
C HIS A 152 10.74 12.72 15.92
N VAL A 153 11.10 11.95 16.95
CA VAL A 153 11.00 10.49 16.94
C VAL A 153 9.55 10.03 16.75
N ALA A 154 8.59 10.68 17.42
CA ALA A 154 7.17 10.38 17.25
C ALA A 154 6.67 10.65 15.82
N ILE A 155 7.07 11.78 15.21
CA ILE A 155 6.73 12.12 13.82
C ILE A 155 7.40 11.15 12.85
N ALA A 156 8.71 10.88 13.03
CA ALA A 156 9.47 9.95 12.21
C ALA A 156 8.87 8.55 12.24
N LYS A 157 8.46 8.09 13.43
CA LYS A 157 7.76 6.83 13.60
C LYS A 157 6.45 6.81 12.82
N ALA A 158 5.61 7.83 12.99
CA ALA A 158 4.35 7.89 12.29
C ALA A 158 4.56 7.88 10.77
N VAL A 159 5.47 8.71 10.24
CA VAL A 159 5.79 8.74 8.80
C VAL A 159 6.27 7.37 8.33
N ALA A 160 7.19 6.72 9.04
CA ALA A 160 7.70 5.40 8.66
C ALA A 160 6.59 4.34 8.64
N THR A 161 5.72 4.31 9.64
CA THR A 161 4.61 3.33 9.70
C THR A 161 3.60 3.51 8.57
N TRP A 162 3.42 4.73 8.04
CA TRP A 162 2.45 4.96 6.97
C TRP A 162 3.05 4.82 5.56
N VAL A 163 4.37 4.98 5.42
CA VAL A 163 5.07 4.97 4.12
C VAL A 163 5.57 3.58 3.73
N LEU A 164 5.78 2.68 4.70
CA LEU A 164 6.17 1.29 4.44
C LEU A 164 4.94 0.37 4.50
N PRO A 165 4.63 -0.39 3.42
CA PRO A 165 3.57 -1.41 3.43
C PRO A 165 3.94 -2.61 4.31
#